data_AF-A0A1B8C8F3-F1
#
_entry.id   AF-A0A1B8C8F3-F1
#
_cell.length_a   1.000
_cell.length_b   1.000
_cell.length_c   1.000
_cell.angle_alpha   90.00
_cell.angle_beta   90.00
_cell.angle_gamma   90.00
#
_symmetry.space_group_name_H-M   'P 1'
#
loop_
_entity.id
_entity.type
_entity.pdbx_description
1 polymer ?
#
loop_
_entity_poly.entity_id
_entity_poly.type
_entity_poly.pdbx_seq_one_letter_code
_entity_poly.pdbx_strand_id
1 'polypeptide(L)'
;MSGPPAKFNAEEADNLEDIEKQFAVKAVQHMSTYWAILEKVKGSSLKLTKMDDDIYEHLKKDLPEFDPAVTINEDEMKSKLGKEKWRNFMMFYDKKIDDYNFGTMLRTSPTEEYTQDGTIFVPRMQFYAVEIARNRNGLNDWIYEKAQKEAKAVTEE
;
A
#
# COMPACT_ATOMS: atom_id res chain seq x y z
N MET A 1 -10.41 25.57 -23.79
CA MET A 1 -11.34 24.88 -22.86
C MET A 1 -11.59 23.49 -23.44
N SER A 2 -10.70 22.54 -23.19
CA SER A 2 -10.85 21.16 -23.68
C SER A 2 -11.65 20.38 -22.65
N GLY A 3 -12.75 19.76 -23.09
CA GLY A 3 -13.69 19.01 -22.25
C GLY A 3 -13.08 17.74 -21.64
N PRO A 4 -13.80 17.09 -20.71
CA PRO A 4 -13.30 15.92 -19.98
C PRO A 4 -13.13 14.72 -20.94
N PRO A 5 -12.06 13.90 -20.80
CA PRO A 5 -11.86 12.75 -21.66
C PRO A 5 -12.92 11.68 -21.41
N ALA A 6 -13.35 11.07 -22.52
CA ALA A 6 -14.44 10.13 -22.61
C ALA A 6 -14.07 8.75 -22.02
N LYS A 7 -15.08 8.19 -21.36
CA LYS A 7 -15.33 6.78 -21.01
C LYS A 7 -14.38 5.76 -21.68
N PHE A 8 -13.71 4.96 -20.86
CA PHE A 8 -13.00 3.74 -21.25
C PHE A 8 -13.88 2.85 -22.15
N ASN A 9 -13.32 2.44 -23.29
CA ASN A 9 -13.96 1.54 -24.27
C ASN A 9 -13.22 0.20 -24.24
N ALA A 10 -13.90 -0.87 -23.81
CA ALA A 10 -13.27 -2.17 -23.54
C ALA A 10 -12.90 -2.97 -24.81
N GLU A 11 -13.35 -2.53 -25.98
CA GLU A 11 -13.21 -3.24 -27.26
C GLU A 11 -11.94 -2.84 -28.04
N GLU A 12 -11.17 -1.85 -27.57
CA GLU A 12 -9.86 -1.43 -28.13
C GLU A 12 -8.68 -2.05 -27.36
N ALA A 13 -8.82 -3.30 -26.92
CA ALA A 13 -7.86 -4.05 -26.10
C ALA A 13 -6.57 -4.49 -26.84
N ASP A 14 -6.12 -3.72 -27.84
CA ASP A 14 -4.85 -3.94 -28.57
C ASP A 14 -3.63 -3.44 -27.76
N ASN A 15 -3.85 -2.61 -26.73
CA ASN A 15 -2.79 -2.03 -25.90
C ASN A 15 -2.68 -2.67 -24.51
N LEU A 16 -2.72 -4.01 -24.41
CA LEU A 16 -2.46 -4.69 -23.12
C LEU A 16 -1.11 -4.26 -22.52
N GLU A 17 -0.06 -4.18 -23.36
CA GLU A 17 1.28 -3.74 -22.93
C GLU A 17 1.30 -2.27 -22.49
N ASP A 18 0.61 -1.37 -23.21
CA ASP A 18 0.54 0.06 -22.87
C ASP A 18 -0.26 0.29 -21.59
N ILE A 19 -1.33 -0.49 -21.40
CA ILE A 19 -2.13 -0.52 -20.17
C ILE A 19 -1.28 -1.02 -18.99
N GLU A 20 -0.55 -2.13 -19.15
CA GLU A 20 0.36 -2.67 -18.13
C GLU A 20 1.47 -1.68 -17.76
N LYS A 21 2.06 -0.99 -18.75
CA LYS A 21 3.03 0.10 -18.51
C LYS A 21 2.42 1.23 -17.69
N GLN A 22 1.21 1.66 -18.02
CA GLN A 22 0.53 2.72 -17.26
C GLN A 22 0.19 2.27 -15.83
N PHE A 23 -0.19 1.01 -15.63
CA PHE A 23 -0.40 0.45 -14.31
C PHE A 23 0.90 0.44 -13.49
N ALA A 24 2.01 -0.02 -14.08
CA ALA A 24 3.32 -0.04 -13.43
C ALA A 24 3.77 1.38 -13.03
N VAL A 25 3.61 2.37 -13.91
CA VAL A 25 3.95 3.77 -13.62
C VAL A 25 3.15 4.29 -12.42
N LYS A 26 1.84 4.04 -12.38
CA LYS A 26 1.00 4.47 -11.25
C LYS A 26 1.36 3.77 -9.94
N ALA A 27 1.70 2.48 -9.97
CA ALA A 27 2.12 1.73 -8.80
C ALA A 27 3.46 2.25 -8.23
N VAL A 28 4.43 2.54 -9.10
CA VAL A 28 5.71 3.16 -8.72
C VAL A 28 5.48 4.57 -8.18
N GLN A 29 4.65 5.38 -8.84
CA GLN A 29 4.34 6.72 -8.36
C GLN A 29 3.69 6.69 -6.96
N HIS A 30 2.75 5.77 -6.72
CA HIS A 30 2.14 5.55 -5.41
C HIS A 30 3.21 5.19 -4.36
N MET A 31 4.09 4.24 -4.68
CA MET A 31 5.20 3.82 -3.81
C MET A 31 6.10 5.00 -3.44
N SER A 32 6.61 5.73 -4.43
CA SER A 32 7.51 6.87 -4.20
C SER A 32 6.83 8.00 -3.44
N THR A 33 5.54 8.26 -3.72
CA THR A 33 4.77 9.29 -3.00
C THR A 33 4.59 8.91 -1.54
N TYR A 34 4.22 7.66 -1.26
CA TYR A 34 4.04 7.18 0.10
C TYR A 34 5.35 7.22 0.89
N TRP A 35 6.45 6.76 0.30
CA TRP A 35 7.77 6.83 0.92
C TRP A 35 8.18 8.28 1.26
N ALA A 36 8.04 9.20 0.30
CA ALA A 36 8.36 10.61 0.50
C ALA A 36 7.52 11.28 1.59
N ILE A 37 6.32 10.77 1.87
CA ILE A 37 5.50 11.21 3.01
C ILE A 37 6.12 10.69 4.31
N LEU A 38 6.44 9.41 4.40
CA LEU A 38 7.05 8.80 5.60
C LEU A 38 8.42 9.40 5.97
N GLU A 39 9.20 9.86 4.99
CA GLU A 39 10.45 10.58 5.25
C GLU A 39 10.22 11.95 5.92
N LYS A 40 9.05 12.56 5.71
CA LYS A 40 8.71 13.92 6.17
C LYS A 40 7.85 13.94 7.42
N VAL A 41 7.03 12.92 7.64
CA VAL A 41 6.15 12.79 8.80
C VAL A 41 6.21 11.37 9.36
N LYS A 42 6.08 11.25 10.68
CA LYS A 42 5.99 9.94 11.35
C LYS A 42 4.79 9.14 10.81
N GLY A 43 4.98 7.85 10.54
CA GLY A 43 3.89 6.98 10.10
C GLY A 43 2.74 6.94 11.10
N SER A 44 3.05 6.95 12.40
CA SER A 44 2.08 6.95 13.50
C SER A 44 1.12 8.14 13.53
N SER A 45 1.45 9.26 12.87
CA SER A 45 0.55 10.41 12.75
C SER A 45 -0.19 10.47 11.40
N LEU A 46 0.10 9.54 10.48
CA LEU A 46 -0.47 9.52 9.14
C LEU A 46 -1.89 8.93 9.15
N LYS A 47 -2.80 9.54 8.38
CA LYS A 47 -4.05 8.91 7.95
C LYS A 47 -4.00 8.63 6.46
N LEU A 48 -4.19 7.37 6.09
CA LEU A 48 -4.20 6.91 4.70
C LEU A 48 -5.58 7.06 4.06
N THR A 49 -6.63 6.89 4.85
CA THR A 49 -8.02 7.01 4.45
C THR A 49 -8.85 7.69 5.55
N LYS A 50 -10.11 7.99 5.25
CA LYS A 50 -11.08 8.45 6.25
C LYS A 50 -11.58 7.32 7.17
N MET A 51 -11.32 6.06 6.81
CA MET A 51 -11.84 4.86 7.47
C MET A 51 -10.73 4.07 8.17
N ASP A 52 -9.56 4.69 8.47
CA ASP A 52 -8.40 3.94 8.97
C ASP A 52 -8.69 3.16 10.25
N ASP A 53 -9.44 3.76 11.17
CA ASP A 53 -9.85 3.12 12.42
C ASP A 53 -10.74 1.89 12.12
N ASP A 54 -11.72 2.00 11.22
CA ASP A 54 -12.58 0.88 10.81
C ASP A 54 -11.79 -0.22 10.09
N ILE A 55 -10.84 0.16 9.23
CA ILE A 55 -9.99 -0.78 8.48
C ILE A 55 -9.11 -1.59 9.44
N TYR A 56 -8.50 -0.92 10.40
CA TYR A 56 -7.63 -1.56 11.39
C TYR A 56 -8.40 -2.51 12.31
N GLU A 57 -9.57 -2.10 12.80
CA GLU A 57 -10.40 -2.95 13.66
C GLU A 57 -10.98 -4.15 12.88
N HIS A 58 -11.40 -3.95 11.63
CA HIS A 58 -11.84 -5.03 10.76
C HIS A 58 -10.70 -6.02 10.47
N LEU A 59 -9.48 -5.53 10.22
CA LEU A 59 -8.31 -6.39 9.98
C LEU A 59 -8.05 -7.30 11.19
N LYS A 60 -8.04 -6.75 12.41
CA LYS A 60 -7.86 -7.53 13.64
C LYS A 60 -8.95 -8.58 13.85
N LYS A 61 -10.19 -8.27 13.45
CA LYS A 61 -11.33 -9.16 13.63
C LYS A 61 -11.32 -10.32 12.64
N ASP A 62 -11.12 -10.04 11.35
CA ASP A 62 -11.27 -11.01 10.27
C ASP A 62 -9.96 -11.75 9.94
N LEU A 63 -8.83 -11.14 10.29
CA LEU A 63 -7.48 -11.69 10.14
C LEU A 63 -6.70 -11.58 11.47
N PRO A 64 -7.16 -12.21 12.56
CA PRO A 64 -6.53 -12.08 13.89
C PRO A 64 -5.12 -12.68 13.95
N GLU A 65 -4.79 -13.58 13.01
CA GLU A 65 -3.46 -14.17 12.87
C GLU A 65 -2.47 -13.26 12.11
N PHE A 66 -2.93 -12.16 11.52
CA PHE A 66 -2.08 -11.24 10.79
C PHE A 66 -1.30 -10.33 11.76
N ASP A 67 0.02 -10.48 11.75
CA ASP A 67 0.92 -9.61 12.51
C ASP A 67 1.61 -8.59 11.56
N PRO A 68 1.37 -7.27 11.72
CA PRO A 68 2.01 -6.25 10.89
C PRO A 68 3.51 -6.08 11.14
N ALA A 69 4.05 -6.62 12.24
CA ALA A 69 5.45 -6.52 12.63
C ALA A 69 6.36 -7.55 11.94
N VAL A 70 5.80 -8.65 11.44
CA VAL A 70 6.57 -9.71 10.79
C VAL A 70 6.66 -9.49 9.28
N THR A 71 7.66 -10.12 8.67
CA THR A 71 7.75 -10.20 7.21
C THR A 71 6.56 -10.98 6.66
N ILE A 72 5.85 -10.36 5.73
CA ILE A 72 4.70 -10.96 5.07
C ILE A 72 5.14 -12.16 4.25
N ASN A 73 4.49 -13.30 4.49
CA ASN A 73 4.65 -14.50 3.69
C ASN A 73 3.70 -14.46 2.48
N GLU A 74 4.29 -14.25 1.30
CA GLU A 74 3.53 -14.15 0.04
C GLU A 74 2.79 -15.46 -0.29
N ASP A 75 3.38 -16.62 0.01
CA ASP A 75 2.77 -17.93 -0.24
C ASP A 75 1.50 -18.13 0.60
N GLU A 76 1.50 -17.65 1.85
CA GLU A 76 0.31 -17.71 2.72
C GLU A 76 -0.81 -16.81 2.20
N MET A 77 -0.48 -15.59 1.72
CA MET A 77 -1.47 -14.72 1.08
C MET A 77 -2.02 -15.34 -0.21
N LYS A 78 -1.19 -16.04 -0.98
CA LYS A 78 -1.55 -16.69 -2.25
C LYS A 78 -2.20 -18.06 -2.08
N SER A 79 -2.15 -18.63 -0.87
CA SER A 79 -2.81 -19.89 -0.52
C SER A 79 -4.31 -19.81 -0.75
N LYS A 80 -4.98 -20.97 -0.87
CA LYS A 80 -6.43 -21.01 -1.09
C LYS A 80 -7.21 -20.29 0.02
N LEU A 81 -6.80 -20.50 1.28
CA LEU A 81 -7.41 -19.87 2.44
C LEU A 81 -7.08 -18.37 2.51
N GLY A 82 -5.82 -18.00 2.29
CA GLY A 82 -5.38 -16.60 2.30
C GLY A 82 -6.10 -15.77 1.24
N LYS A 83 -6.21 -16.29 0.01
CA LYS A 83 -6.96 -15.64 -1.07
C LYS A 83 -8.41 -15.43 -0.71
N GLU A 84 -9.07 -16.42 -0.10
CA GLU A 84 -10.48 -16.31 0.29
C GLU A 84 -10.68 -15.26 1.40
N LYS A 85 -9.86 -15.28 2.45
CA LYS A 85 -9.90 -14.30 3.54
C LYS A 85 -9.66 -12.87 3.03
N TRP A 86 -8.59 -12.66 2.27
CA TRP A 86 -8.26 -11.34 1.72
C TRP A 86 -9.32 -10.87 0.72
N ARG A 87 -9.88 -11.76 -0.12
CA ARG A 87 -10.96 -11.39 -1.04
C ARG A 87 -12.21 -10.92 -0.29
N ASN A 88 -12.63 -11.66 0.74
CA ASN A 88 -13.79 -11.30 1.56
C ASN A 88 -13.57 -9.96 2.27
N PHE A 89 -12.39 -9.78 2.87
CA PHE A 89 -11.99 -8.52 3.50
C PHE A 89 -12.04 -7.35 2.50
N MET A 90 -11.46 -7.51 1.31
CA MET A 90 -11.44 -6.46 0.30
C MET A 90 -12.83 -6.13 -0.24
N MET A 91 -13.67 -7.14 -0.49
CA MET A 91 -15.02 -6.94 -1.00
C MET A 91 -15.92 -6.13 -0.05
N PHE A 92 -15.64 -6.15 1.26
CA PHE A 92 -16.36 -5.30 2.21
C PHE A 92 -16.20 -3.80 1.91
N TYR A 93 -15.08 -3.42 1.27
CA TYR A 93 -14.75 -2.05 0.91
C TYR A 93 -15.09 -1.70 -0.55
N ASP A 94 -15.70 -2.62 -1.30
CA ASP A 94 -16.27 -2.31 -2.60
C ASP A 94 -17.22 -1.11 -2.47
N LYS A 95 -17.01 -0.08 -3.31
CA LYS A 95 -17.75 1.19 -3.31
C LYS A 95 -17.61 2.07 -2.04
N LYS A 96 -16.82 1.65 -1.05
CA LYS A 96 -16.49 2.48 0.13
C LYS A 96 -15.14 3.15 0.00
N ILE A 97 -14.20 2.45 -0.64
CA ILE A 97 -12.85 2.95 -0.94
C ILE A 97 -12.70 3.01 -2.46
N ASP A 98 -12.40 4.20 -2.97
CA ASP A 98 -12.10 4.39 -4.39
C ASP A 98 -10.87 3.58 -4.80
N ASP A 99 -11.01 2.88 -5.93
CA ASP A 99 -9.98 2.01 -6.50
C ASP A 99 -9.42 0.99 -5.49
N TYR A 100 -10.27 0.41 -4.62
CA TYR A 100 -9.84 -0.55 -3.59
C TYR A 100 -9.04 -1.74 -4.15
N ASN A 101 -9.28 -2.11 -5.41
CA ASN A 101 -8.64 -3.20 -6.13
C ASN A 101 -7.46 -2.76 -7.03
N PHE A 102 -7.12 -1.47 -7.06
CA PHE A 102 -6.00 -0.97 -7.85
C PHE A 102 -4.67 -1.50 -7.34
N GLY A 103 -3.78 -1.90 -8.26
CA GLY A 103 -2.50 -2.51 -7.91
C GLY A 103 -1.47 -1.53 -7.36
N THR A 104 -0.89 -1.86 -6.22
CA THR A 104 0.09 -1.05 -5.48
C THR A 104 1.29 -1.89 -5.06
N MET A 105 2.38 -1.24 -4.68
CA MET A 105 3.59 -1.90 -4.16
C MET A 105 3.62 -1.82 -2.63
N LEU A 106 3.88 -2.95 -1.99
CA LEU A 106 3.93 -3.09 -0.54
C LEU A 106 5.26 -3.74 -0.12
N ARG A 107 5.88 -3.20 0.94
CA ARG A 107 7.06 -3.82 1.56
C ARG A 107 6.66 -5.07 2.32
N THR A 108 7.38 -6.17 2.11
CA THR A 108 7.12 -7.42 2.84
C THR A 108 7.46 -7.27 4.31
N SER A 109 8.53 -6.55 4.65
CA SER A 109 8.94 -6.25 6.02
C SER A 109 8.71 -4.77 6.38
N PRO A 110 8.23 -4.45 7.60
CA PRO A 110 8.15 -3.06 8.05
C PRO A 110 9.53 -2.43 8.32
N THR A 111 10.57 -3.24 8.55
CA THR A 111 11.90 -2.78 8.97
C THR A 111 12.88 -2.52 7.83
N GLU A 112 12.45 -2.75 6.59
CA GLU A 112 13.28 -2.66 5.40
C GLU A 112 12.76 -1.57 4.46
N GLU A 113 13.63 -1.08 3.58
CA GLU A 113 13.25 -0.18 2.49
C GLU A 113 12.63 -0.98 1.33
N TYR A 114 12.12 -0.30 0.31
CA TYR A 114 11.70 -0.97 -0.91
C TYR A 114 12.92 -1.60 -1.62
N THR A 115 12.93 -2.93 -1.73
CA THR A 115 13.96 -3.69 -2.46
C THR A 115 13.30 -4.58 -3.51
N GLN A 116 14.09 -5.12 -4.45
CA GLN A 116 13.57 -6.01 -5.49
C GLN A 116 12.88 -7.25 -4.89
N ASP A 117 13.49 -7.88 -3.88
CA ASP A 117 12.99 -9.10 -3.25
C ASP A 117 12.06 -8.83 -2.06
N GLY A 118 12.15 -7.64 -1.46
CA GLY A 118 11.34 -7.21 -0.31
C GLY A 118 10.08 -6.43 -0.66
N THR A 119 9.69 -6.40 -1.94
CA THR A 119 8.51 -5.67 -2.42
C THR A 119 7.57 -6.60 -3.19
N ILE A 120 6.30 -6.60 -2.80
CA ILE A 120 5.24 -7.38 -3.46
C ILE A 120 4.18 -6.48 -4.05
N PHE A 121 3.49 -6.99 -5.08
CA PHE A 121 2.37 -6.30 -5.71
C PHE A 121 1.06 -6.73 -5.05
N VAL A 122 0.31 -5.77 -4.51
CA VAL A 122 -0.94 -6.01 -3.81
C VAL A 122 -2.00 -4.98 -4.20
N PRO A 123 -3.29 -5.36 -4.26
CA PRO A 123 -4.38 -4.41 -4.24
C PRO A 123 -4.27 -3.33 -3.16
N ARG A 124 -4.71 -2.11 -3.49
CA ARG A 124 -4.68 -0.93 -2.63
C ARG A 124 -5.31 -1.19 -1.26
N MET A 125 -6.39 -1.96 -1.21
CA MET A 125 -7.04 -2.29 0.07
C MET A 125 -6.16 -3.19 0.96
N GLN A 126 -5.38 -4.11 0.40
CA GLN A 126 -4.38 -4.87 1.17
C GLN A 126 -3.26 -3.94 1.64
N PHE A 127 -2.78 -3.04 0.77
CA PHE A 127 -1.82 -2.02 1.16
C PHE A 127 -2.32 -1.18 2.34
N TYR A 128 -3.56 -0.68 2.29
CA TYR A 128 -4.14 0.08 3.39
C TYR A 128 -4.23 -0.74 4.66
N ALA A 129 -4.75 -1.96 4.60
CA ALA A 129 -4.84 -2.81 5.79
C ALA A 129 -3.48 -2.98 6.48
N VAL A 130 -2.45 -3.32 5.70
CA VAL A 130 -1.10 -3.56 6.23
C VAL A 130 -0.45 -2.26 6.71
N GLU A 131 -0.41 -1.21 5.90
CA GLU A 131 0.30 0.02 6.24
C GLU A 131 -0.41 0.83 7.33
N ILE A 132 -1.75 0.80 7.41
CA ILE A 132 -2.47 1.37 8.56
C ILE A 132 -2.08 0.62 9.82
N ALA A 133 -2.04 -0.72 9.79
CA ALA A 133 -1.65 -1.50 10.95
C ALA A 133 -0.19 -1.22 11.36
N ARG A 134 0.73 -1.07 10.41
CA ARG A 134 2.13 -0.69 10.68
C ARG A 134 2.24 0.71 11.28
N ASN A 135 1.56 1.68 10.68
CA ASN A 135 1.53 3.06 11.15
C ASN A 135 0.98 3.17 12.58
N ARG A 136 -0.17 2.52 12.87
CA ARG A 136 -0.77 2.52 14.21
C ARG A 136 0.12 1.89 15.28
N ASN A 137 0.95 0.93 14.91
CA ASN A 137 1.92 0.30 15.80
C ASN A 137 3.29 1.01 15.81
N GLY A 138 3.45 2.15 15.11
CA GLY A 138 4.71 2.91 15.05
C GLY A 138 5.83 2.21 14.26
N LEU A 139 5.50 1.14 13.52
CA LEU A 139 6.49 0.30 12.84
C LEU A 139 7.15 0.97 11.64
N ASN A 140 6.60 2.11 11.19
CA ASN A 140 7.12 2.92 10.08
C ASN A 140 7.83 4.20 10.56
N ASP A 141 7.86 4.48 11.86
CA ASP A 141 8.41 5.75 12.37
C ASP A 141 9.93 5.85 12.17
N TRP A 142 10.63 4.72 12.10
CA TRP A 142 12.06 4.66 11.85
C TRP A 142 12.45 5.31 10.51
N ILE A 143 11.54 5.31 9.51
CA ILE A 143 11.79 5.90 8.19
C ILE A 143 11.96 7.41 8.32
N TYR A 144 11.05 8.05 9.06
CA TYR A 144 11.16 9.45 9.41
C TYR A 144 12.46 9.71 10.19
N GLU A 145 12.74 8.92 11.23
CA GLU A 145 13.92 9.12 12.08
C GLU A 145 15.23 9.01 11.29
N LYS A 146 15.33 8.03 10.40
CA LYS A 146 16.47 7.84 9.48
C LYS A 146 16.61 9.06 8.57
N ALA A 147 15.55 9.45 7.87
CA ALA A 147 15.58 10.57 6.93
C ALA A 147 15.96 11.91 7.61
N GLN A 148 15.42 12.18 8.82
CA GLN A 148 15.78 13.38 9.57
C GLN A 148 17.24 13.38 10.04
N LYS A 149 17.81 12.20 10.34
CA LYS A 149 19.22 12.07 10.72
C LYS A 149 20.13 12.31 9.50
N GLU A 150 19.79 11.74 8.36
CA GLU A 150 20.54 11.91 7.11
C GLU A 150 20.50 13.38 6.63
N ALA A 151 19.34 14.03 6.69
CA ALA A 151 19.20 15.43 6.33
C ALA A 151 20.06 16.36 7.19
N LYS A 152 20.15 16.08 8.51
CA LYS A 152 21.01 16.85 9.42
C LYS A 152 22.49 16.68 9.08
N ALA A 153 22.94 15.45 8.85
CA ALA A 153 24.32 15.17 8.48
C ALA A 153 24.75 15.96 7.22
N VAL A 154 23.89 16.02 6.21
CA VAL A 154 24.14 16.78 4.97
C VAL A 154 24.22 18.29 5.20
N THR A 155 23.48 18.83 6.17
CA THR A 155 23.52 20.27 6.50
C THR A 155 24.70 20.67 7.38
N GLU A 156 25.37 19.70 8.01
CA GLU A 156 26.50 19.92 8.92
C GLU A 156 27.87 19.71 8.23
N GLU A 157 27.89 19.20 6.98
CA GLU A 157 29.05 19.15 6.06
C GLU A 157 29.12 20.37 5.13
#